data_AF-A0A7C1ZTB6-F1
#
_entry.id   AF-A0A7C1ZTB6-F1
#
_cell.length_a   1.000
_cell.length_b   1.000
_cell.length_c   1.000
_cell.angle_alpha   90.00
_cell.angle_beta   90.00
_cell.angle_gamma   90.00
#
_symmetry.space_group_name_H-M   'P 1'
#
loop_
_entity.id
_entity.type
_entity.pdbx_description
1 polymer ?
#
loop_
_entity_poly.entity_id
_entity_poly.type
_entity_poly.pdbx_seq_one_letter_code
_entity_poly.pdbx_strand_id
1 'polypeptide(L)'
;MINIKKLALLIVFIWPSVLLAETMEVTLLYVGPTDSQAWAGSQQGLDEANLQGQFLGQNYQIKSVTMKELQDLPASNMTAILVDASKKNVLSLAQDAKYSQVPIFNLTSTDDALRSACVPNLFNILPSDQMDKDAIAQWQAKNPDIAVKAQAWHEDFVKFAASQLNKRFKRNHNVNMTDDAWAGWASVKMISDTVARTESIKSTSLLEHLKNDLSFDGQKGDTATFRETGQLRQIVLLVNDKNEIVAEAPLRGVKNGLDSLGKTTCQ
;
A
#
# COMPACT_ATOMS: atom_id res chain seq x y z
N MET A 1 24.04 45.07 66.16
CA MET A 1 25.04 44.62 65.17
C MET A 1 24.82 43.13 64.90
N ILE A 2 24.12 42.79 63.81
CA ILE A 2 23.81 41.40 63.42
C ILE A 2 24.58 41.08 62.13
N ASN A 3 25.39 40.02 62.18
CA ASN A 3 26.34 39.62 61.15
C ASN A 3 25.66 38.60 60.21
N ILE A 4 25.26 39.06 59.01
CA ILE A 4 24.60 38.21 58.00
C ILE A 4 25.68 37.52 57.16
N LYS A 5 25.83 36.21 57.38
CA LYS A 5 26.66 35.32 56.56
C LYS A 5 26.10 35.25 55.14
N LYS A 6 26.97 35.47 54.14
CA LYS A 6 26.68 35.33 52.71
C LYS A 6 26.40 33.86 52.38
N LEU A 7 25.15 33.54 52.04
CA LEU A 7 24.77 32.27 51.44
C LEU A 7 24.73 32.49 49.92
N ALA A 8 25.75 32.00 49.21
CA ALA A 8 25.77 32.01 47.75
C ALA A 8 24.89 30.87 47.24
N LEU A 9 23.73 31.21 46.67
CA LEU A 9 22.83 30.27 46.03
C LEU A 9 23.38 29.93 44.64
N LEU A 10 23.95 28.73 44.50
CA LEU A 10 24.39 28.19 43.22
C LEU A 10 23.15 27.71 42.45
N ILE A 11 22.66 28.54 41.53
CA ILE A 11 21.59 28.16 40.60
C ILE A 11 22.24 27.32 39.50
N VAL A 12 22.08 26.00 39.59
CA VAL A 12 22.40 25.07 38.51
C VAL A 12 21.33 25.25 37.43
N PHE A 13 21.66 25.94 36.35
CA PHE A 13 20.87 25.93 35.12
C PHE A 13 20.95 24.53 34.53
N ILE A 14 19.96 23.70 34.83
CA ILE A 14 19.69 22.47 34.09
C ILE A 14 19.18 22.94 32.73
N TRP A 15 20.08 23.08 31.76
CA TRP A 15 19.68 23.21 30.36
C TRP A 15 18.88 21.94 30.03
N PRO A 16 17.60 22.04 29.65
CA PRO A 16 16.93 20.90 29.07
C PRO A 16 17.69 20.62 27.78
N SER A 17 18.54 19.60 27.80
CA SER A 17 18.95 18.93 26.59
C SER A 17 17.67 18.41 25.97
N VAL A 18 17.11 19.20 25.04
CA VAL A 18 16.10 18.74 24.11
C VAL A 18 16.79 17.61 23.36
N LEU A 19 16.60 16.38 23.84
CA LEU A 19 16.85 15.19 23.05
C LEU A 19 15.96 15.39 21.82
N LEU A 20 16.58 15.75 20.70
CA LEU A 20 15.92 15.65 19.41
C LEU A 20 15.53 14.18 19.31
N ALA A 21 14.23 13.89 19.43
CA ALA A 21 13.73 12.55 19.20
C ALA A 21 14.23 12.13 17.81
N GLU A 22 14.97 11.02 17.75
CA GLU A 22 15.44 10.50 16.47
C GLU A 22 14.22 10.18 15.61
N THR A 23 14.02 10.94 14.54
CA THR A 23 12.91 10.71 13.61
C THR A 23 13.26 9.53 12.71
N MET A 24 12.33 8.58 12.59
CA MET A 24 12.46 7.48 11.65
C MET A 24 12.21 7.99 10.23
N GLU A 25 13.26 8.03 9.41
CA GLU A 25 13.19 8.42 8.00
C GLU A 25 12.80 7.23 7.12
N VAL A 26 11.52 7.10 6.82
CA VAL A 26 10.96 6.04 5.98
C VAL A 26 11.14 6.41 4.51
N THR A 27 12.02 5.68 3.81
CA THR A 27 12.33 5.96 2.40
C THR A 27 11.67 4.93 1.49
N LEU A 28 10.70 5.40 0.70
CA LEU A 28 10.05 4.62 -0.34
C LEU A 28 10.66 5.00 -1.70
N LEU A 29 10.95 4.01 -2.53
CA LEU A 29 11.40 4.25 -3.90
C LEU A 29 10.24 4.00 -4.86
N TYR A 30 10.03 4.88 -5.84
CA TYR A 30 8.98 4.74 -6.84
C TYR A 30 9.60 4.59 -8.22
N VAL A 31 9.25 3.50 -8.92
CA VAL A 31 9.69 3.23 -10.29
C VAL A 31 8.49 3.27 -11.21
N GLY A 32 8.39 4.32 -12.01
CA GLY A 32 7.28 4.53 -12.94
C GLY A 32 7.11 6.00 -13.33
N PRO A 33 6.09 6.32 -14.15
CA PRO A 33 5.76 7.69 -14.52
C PRO A 33 5.24 8.49 -13.32
N THR A 34 5.71 9.74 -13.15
CA THR A 34 5.26 10.63 -12.06
C THR A 34 4.07 11.51 -12.42
N ASP A 35 3.45 11.24 -13.56
CA ASP A 35 2.18 11.82 -14.03
C ASP A 35 1.05 10.77 -14.05
N SER A 36 1.29 9.56 -13.54
CA SER A 36 0.31 8.47 -13.52
C SER A 36 -0.68 8.58 -12.36
N GLN A 37 -1.81 7.87 -12.49
CA GLN A 37 -2.77 7.72 -11.38
C GLN A 37 -2.16 6.99 -10.18
N ALA A 38 -1.32 5.98 -10.41
CA ALA A 38 -0.62 5.28 -9.34
C ALA A 38 0.29 6.22 -8.54
N TRP A 39 1.03 7.11 -9.22
CA TRP A 39 1.84 8.13 -8.56
C TRP A 39 0.97 9.07 -7.72
N ALA A 40 -0.12 9.61 -8.28
CA ALA A 40 -1.04 10.47 -7.53
C ALA A 40 -1.60 9.75 -6.28
N GLY A 41 -1.96 8.48 -6.41
CA GLY A 41 -2.37 7.62 -5.30
C GLY A 41 -1.30 7.50 -4.21
N SER A 42 -0.06 7.20 -4.60
CA SER A 42 1.05 7.12 -3.67
C SER A 42 1.33 8.45 -2.96
N GLN A 43 1.16 9.59 -3.64
CA GLN A 43 1.26 10.91 -3.02
C GLN A 43 0.12 11.17 -2.01
N GLN A 44 -1.12 10.80 -2.33
CA GLN A 44 -2.23 10.86 -1.36
C GLN A 44 -1.93 10.03 -0.11
N GLY A 45 -1.36 8.83 -0.27
CA GLY A 45 -0.94 7.98 0.84
C GLY A 45 0.21 8.59 1.64
N LEU A 46 1.17 9.23 0.97
CA LEU A 46 2.31 9.90 1.59
C LEU A 46 1.87 11.06 2.50
N ASP A 47 0.95 11.90 2.02
CA ASP A 47 0.38 13.00 2.79
C ASP A 47 -0.30 12.48 4.06
N GLU A 48 -1.10 11.42 3.94
CA GLU A 48 -1.79 10.80 5.07
C GLU A 48 -0.84 10.12 6.06
N ALA A 49 0.21 9.46 5.56
CA ALA A 49 1.24 8.85 6.38
C ALA A 49 2.01 9.90 7.19
N ASN A 50 2.36 11.03 6.59
CA ASN A 50 3.07 12.11 7.28
C ASN A 50 2.20 12.84 8.32
N LEU A 51 0.90 12.99 8.07
CA LEU A 51 -0.03 13.53 9.07
C LEU A 51 -0.07 12.67 10.35
N GLN A 52 0.00 11.35 10.22
CA GLN A 52 0.07 10.43 11.36
C GLN A 52 1.48 10.37 11.95
N GLY A 53 2.49 10.35 11.08
CA GLY A 53 3.91 10.25 11.44
C GLY A 53 4.41 11.39 12.32
N GLN A 54 3.83 12.60 12.20
CA GLN A 54 4.12 13.74 13.08
C GLN A 54 3.97 13.41 14.57
N PHE A 55 3.02 12.56 14.94
CA PHE A 55 2.77 12.16 16.33
C PHE A 55 3.58 10.94 16.75
N LEU A 56 4.16 10.20 15.79
CA LEU A 56 4.88 8.94 16.00
C LEU A 56 6.39 9.08 15.81
N GLY A 57 6.90 10.28 15.53
CA GLY A 57 8.32 10.50 15.23
C GLY A 57 8.75 9.85 13.92
N GLN A 58 7.86 9.80 12.91
CA GLN A 58 8.12 9.17 11.62
C GLN A 58 7.97 10.19 10.50
N ASN A 59 8.93 10.22 9.59
CA ASN A 59 8.91 11.06 8.40
C ASN A 59 8.99 10.18 7.15
N TYR A 60 8.03 10.33 6.26
CA TYR A 60 7.90 9.52 5.05
C TYR A 60 8.31 10.33 3.83
N GLN A 61 9.08 9.71 2.94
CA GLN A 61 9.45 10.28 1.65
C GLN A 61 9.30 9.25 0.53
N ILE A 62 8.86 9.70 -0.65
CA ILE A 62 8.88 8.92 -1.89
C ILE A 62 9.90 9.53 -2.84
N LYS A 63 10.90 8.75 -3.25
CA LYS A 63 11.89 9.14 -4.27
C LYS A 63 11.57 8.44 -5.58
N SER A 64 11.20 9.21 -6.61
CA SER A 64 11.10 8.68 -7.97
C SER A 64 12.49 8.37 -8.51
N VAL A 65 12.67 7.16 -9.01
CA VAL A 65 13.94 6.66 -9.56
C VAL A 65 13.67 5.83 -10.80
N THR A 66 14.60 5.88 -11.75
CA THR A 66 14.65 4.95 -12.87
C THR A 66 15.16 3.58 -12.40
N MET A 67 14.90 2.54 -13.19
CA MET A 67 15.46 1.20 -12.93
C MET A 67 17.00 1.20 -12.84
N LYS A 68 17.66 2.11 -13.58
CA LYS A 68 19.11 2.24 -13.54
C LYS A 68 19.59 2.88 -12.24
N GLU A 69 19.00 4.01 -11.84
CA GLU A 69 19.36 4.68 -10.57
C GLU A 69 19.11 3.77 -9.36
N LEU A 70 18.05 2.96 -9.41
CA LEU A 70 17.76 1.97 -8.38
C LEU A 70 18.90 0.95 -8.20
N GLN A 71 19.56 0.52 -9.30
CA GLN A 71 20.71 -0.38 -9.25
C GLN A 71 21.93 0.23 -8.56
N ASP A 72 22.07 1.55 -8.58
CA ASP A 72 23.19 2.26 -7.95
C ASP A 72 22.94 2.51 -6.44
N LEU A 73 21.70 2.42 -5.97
CA LEU A 73 21.35 2.62 -4.55
C LEU A 73 21.56 1.36 -3.70
N PRO A 74 22.16 1.44 -2.50
CA PRO A 74 22.29 0.28 -1.63
C PRO A 74 20.92 -0.15 -1.07
N ALA A 75 20.68 -1.46 -0.96
CA ALA A 75 19.43 -2.03 -0.44
C ALA A 75 19.14 -1.59 1.02
N SER A 76 20.16 -1.23 1.79
CA SER A 76 20.00 -0.69 3.15
C SER A 76 19.27 0.64 3.22
N ASN A 77 19.17 1.38 2.11
CA ASN A 77 18.59 2.73 2.07
C ASN A 77 17.12 2.75 1.66
N MET A 78 16.50 1.58 1.50
CA MET A 78 15.11 1.46 1.04
C MET A 78 14.28 0.65 2.02
N THR A 79 13.13 1.20 2.41
CA THR A 79 12.14 0.51 3.24
C THR A 79 11.25 -0.37 2.35
N ALA A 80 10.82 0.15 1.20
CA ALA A 80 10.06 -0.57 0.18
C ALA A 80 10.23 0.07 -1.21
N ILE A 81 9.87 -0.67 -2.26
CA ILE A 81 9.84 -0.18 -3.64
C ILE A 81 8.41 -0.28 -4.18
N LEU A 82 7.90 0.80 -4.74
CA LEU A 82 6.62 0.91 -5.41
C LEU A 82 6.86 0.89 -6.93
N VAL A 83 6.16 0.03 -7.66
CA VAL A 83 6.43 -0.21 -9.08
C VAL A 83 5.16 -0.03 -9.90
N ASP A 84 5.17 1.01 -10.72
CA ASP A 84 4.21 1.25 -11.81
C ASP A 84 4.94 0.98 -13.13
N ALA A 85 4.95 -0.30 -13.53
CA ALA A 85 5.66 -0.75 -14.72
C ALA A 85 5.07 -2.05 -15.28
N SER A 86 5.50 -2.42 -16.49
CA SER A 86 5.12 -3.69 -17.11
C SER A 86 5.51 -4.90 -16.26
N LYS A 87 4.75 -6.02 -16.40
CA LYS A 87 5.09 -7.34 -15.82
C LYS A 87 6.58 -7.66 -15.88
N LYS A 88 7.21 -7.48 -17.06
CA LYS A 88 8.61 -7.86 -17.29
C LYS A 88 9.53 -7.10 -16.33
N ASN A 89 9.29 -5.81 -16.16
CA ASN A 89 10.10 -4.94 -15.31
C ASN A 89 9.85 -5.24 -13.83
N VAL A 90 8.58 -5.43 -13.44
CA VAL A 90 8.22 -5.84 -12.07
C VAL A 90 8.92 -7.15 -11.69
N LEU A 91 8.80 -8.17 -12.54
CA LEU A 91 9.36 -9.49 -12.26
C LEU A 91 10.90 -9.46 -12.24
N SER A 92 11.51 -8.76 -13.19
CA SER A 92 12.97 -8.60 -13.22
C SER A 92 13.51 -7.93 -11.96
N LEU A 93 12.78 -6.94 -11.43
CA LEU A 93 13.17 -6.27 -10.19
C LEU A 93 12.99 -7.20 -8.99
N ALA A 94 11.85 -7.88 -8.91
CA ALA A 94 11.53 -8.73 -7.77
C ALA A 94 12.45 -9.95 -7.64
N GLN A 95 12.95 -10.48 -8.76
CA GLN A 95 13.86 -11.62 -8.78
C GLN A 95 15.34 -11.25 -8.59
N ASP A 96 15.68 -9.96 -8.57
CA ASP A 96 17.05 -9.53 -8.32
C ASP A 96 17.43 -9.81 -6.85
N ALA A 97 18.50 -10.59 -6.66
CA ALA A 97 18.99 -11.00 -5.35
C ALA A 97 19.28 -9.79 -4.43
N LYS A 98 19.64 -8.64 -4.99
CA LYS A 98 19.88 -7.40 -4.26
C LYS A 98 18.64 -6.93 -3.49
N TYR A 99 17.45 -7.17 -4.01
CA TYR A 99 16.19 -6.72 -3.41
C TYR A 99 15.40 -7.85 -2.75
N SER A 100 15.96 -9.05 -2.65
CA SER A 100 15.29 -10.24 -2.08
C SER A 100 14.68 -10.04 -0.67
N GLN A 101 15.19 -9.07 0.08
CA GLN A 101 14.73 -8.69 1.42
C GLN A 101 13.98 -7.35 1.46
N VAL A 102 13.65 -6.79 0.30
CA VAL A 102 12.94 -5.52 0.15
C VAL A 102 11.53 -5.79 -0.37
N PRO A 103 10.48 -5.36 0.34
CA PRO A 103 9.11 -5.38 -0.17
C PRO A 103 8.98 -4.60 -1.47
N ILE A 104 8.48 -5.26 -2.51
CA ILE A 104 8.21 -4.67 -3.82
C ILE A 104 6.71 -4.72 -4.05
N PHE A 105 6.09 -3.55 -4.20
CA PHE A 105 4.67 -3.39 -4.45
C PHE A 105 4.43 -3.15 -5.94
N ASN A 106 3.84 -4.12 -6.61
CA ASN A 106 3.32 -3.96 -7.96
C ASN A 106 1.97 -3.22 -7.91
N LEU A 107 1.94 -2.02 -8.49
CA LEU A 107 0.81 -1.11 -8.42
C LEU A 107 -0.16 -1.24 -9.60
N THR A 108 0.32 -1.64 -10.80
CA THR A 108 -0.47 -1.51 -12.03
C THR A 108 -0.59 -2.77 -12.88
N SER A 109 0.33 -3.74 -12.77
CA SER A 109 0.27 -4.96 -13.59
C SER A 109 -0.69 -6.01 -13.02
N THR A 110 -1.78 -6.32 -13.72
CA THR A 110 -2.77 -7.37 -13.32
C THR A 110 -2.38 -8.79 -13.75
N ASP A 111 -1.29 -8.94 -14.51
CA ASP A 111 -0.89 -10.22 -15.11
C ASP A 111 -0.72 -11.35 -14.06
N ASP A 112 -1.38 -12.49 -14.33
CA ASP A 112 -1.38 -13.68 -13.48
C ASP A 112 0.02 -14.32 -13.33
N ALA A 113 0.94 -14.07 -14.27
CA ALA A 113 2.30 -14.58 -14.19
C ALA A 113 3.08 -13.99 -13.02
N LEU A 114 2.77 -12.76 -12.58
CA LEU A 114 3.39 -12.19 -11.38
C LEU A 114 2.99 -12.92 -10.10
N ARG A 115 1.76 -13.44 -10.05
CA ARG A 115 1.23 -14.24 -8.92
C ARG A 115 1.75 -15.67 -8.98
N SER A 116 1.86 -16.21 -10.19
CA SER A 116 2.35 -17.57 -10.44
C SER A 116 3.88 -17.69 -10.30
N ALA A 117 4.63 -16.58 -10.39
CA ALA A 117 6.07 -16.57 -10.19
C ALA A 117 6.48 -16.77 -8.73
N CYS A 118 5.57 -16.54 -7.78
CA CYS A 118 5.76 -16.84 -6.35
C CYS A 118 7.03 -16.24 -5.75
N VAL A 119 7.30 -14.99 -6.12
CA VAL A 119 8.47 -14.25 -5.67
C VAL A 119 8.20 -13.73 -4.25
N PRO A 120 8.96 -14.16 -3.21
CA PRO A 120 8.56 -13.98 -1.81
C PRO A 120 8.45 -12.55 -1.29
N ASN A 121 9.01 -11.57 -2.02
CA ASN A 121 9.01 -10.16 -1.69
C ASN A 121 8.17 -9.31 -2.65
N LEU A 122 7.43 -9.94 -3.56
CA LEU A 122 6.53 -9.27 -4.50
C LEU A 122 5.09 -9.25 -3.95
N PHE A 123 4.55 -8.05 -3.78
CA PHE A 123 3.20 -7.79 -3.33
C PHE A 123 2.38 -7.16 -4.46
N ASN A 124 1.36 -7.87 -4.92
CA ASN A 124 0.51 -7.45 -6.02
C ASN A 124 -0.76 -6.81 -5.46
N ILE A 125 -0.89 -5.50 -5.63
CA ILE A 125 -1.98 -4.73 -5.02
C ILE A 125 -3.29 -4.86 -5.79
N LEU A 126 -3.28 -4.73 -7.11
CA LEU A 126 -4.50 -4.88 -7.91
C LEU A 126 -4.95 -6.35 -7.98
N PRO A 127 -6.26 -6.61 -8.22
CA PRO A 127 -6.75 -7.91 -8.63
C PRO A 127 -5.95 -8.44 -9.83
N SER A 128 -5.78 -9.76 -9.90
CA SER A 128 -5.22 -10.38 -11.09
C SER A 128 -6.28 -10.57 -12.18
N ASP A 129 -5.86 -10.78 -13.42
CA ASP A 129 -6.79 -11.11 -14.51
C ASP A 129 -7.67 -12.33 -14.17
N GLN A 130 -7.14 -13.31 -13.43
CA GLN A 130 -7.93 -14.43 -12.92
C GLN A 130 -8.95 -14.01 -11.85
N MET A 131 -8.61 -13.12 -10.92
CA MET A 131 -9.58 -12.61 -9.93
C MET A 131 -10.75 -11.91 -10.60
N ASP A 132 -10.46 -11.09 -11.61
CA ASP A 132 -11.48 -10.38 -12.37
C ASP A 132 -12.40 -11.34 -13.13
N LYS A 133 -11.82 -12.37 -13.77
CA LYS A 133 -12.59 -13.43 -14.44
C LYS A 133 -13.47 -14.19 -13.46
N ASP A 134 -12.96 -14.56 -12.29
CA ASP A 134 -13.73 -15.28 -11.28
C ASP A 134 -14.89 -14.41 -10.75
N ALA A 135 -14.65 -13.13 -10.50
CA ALA A 135 -15.68 -12.18 -10.08
C ALA A 135 -16.79 -12.04 -11.12
N ILE A 136 -16.42 -11.86 -12.39
CA ILE A 136 -17.36 -11.77 -13.51
C ILE A 136 -18.14 -13.08 -13.67
N ALA A 137 -17.48 -14.24 -13.58
CA ALA A 137 -18.12 -15.55 -13.69
C ALA A 137 -19.14 -15.79 -12.55
N GLN A 138 -18.82 -15.40 -11.32
CA GLN A 138 -19.76 -15.47 -10.20
C GLN A 138 -21.03 -14.65 -10.47
N TRP A 139 -20.88 -13.46 -11.08
CA TRP A 139 -22.00 -12.61 -11.47
C TRP A 139 -22.82 -13.19 -12.62
N GLN A 140 -22.16 -13.60 -13.69
CA GLN A 140 -22.82 -14.16 -14.87
C GLN A 140 -23.58 -15.46 -14.55
N ALA A 141 -23.12 -16.25 -13.58
CA ALA A 141 -23.85 -17.42 -13.12
C ALA A 141 -25.23 -17.08 -12.50
N LYS A 142 -25.41 -15.86 -11.98
CA LYS A 142 -26.68 -15.39 -11.42
C LYS A 142 -27.44 -14.45 -12.37
N ASN A 143 -26.72 -13.73 -13.24
CA ASN A 143 -27.23 -12.69 -14.12
C ASN A 143 -26.63 -12.85 -15.53
N PRO A 144 -27.00 -13.90 -16.28
CA PRO A 144 -26.33 -14.25 -17.54
C PRO A 144 -26.43 -13.18 -18.62
N ASP A 145 -27.49 -12.37 -18.59
CA ASP A 145 -27.77 -11.34 -19.61
C ASP A 145 -27.24 -9.94 -19.23
N ILE A 146 -26.61 -9.78 -18.06
CA ILE A 146 -26.10 -8.48 -17.58
C ILE A 146 -24.57 -8.49 -17.60
N ALA A 147 -23.99 -7.79 -18.59
CA ALA A 147 -22.56 -7.60 -18.67
C ALA A 147 -22.05 -6.66 -17.56
N VAL A 148 -20.89 -7.00 -17.00
CA VAL A 148 -20.19 -6.19 -15.99
C VAL A 148 -18.70 -6.19 -16.28
N LYS A 149 -18.01 -5.17 -15.77
CA LYS A 149 -16.56 -5.08 -15.68
C LYS A 149 -16.15 -5.26 -14.22
N ALA A 150 -15.02 -5.92 -14.00
CA ALA A 150 -14.37 -6.00 -12.71
C ALA A 150 -13.44 -4.80 -12.52
N GLN A 151 -13.42 -4.23 -11.32
CA GLN A 151 -12.56 -3.12 -10.93
C GLN A 151 -12.10 -3.29 -9.47
N ALA A 152 -10.91 -2.80 -9.16
CA ALA A 152 -10.43 -2.78 -7.78
C ALA A 152 -11.13 -1.68 -6.96
N TRP A 153 -11.41 -0.54 -7.58
CA TRP A 153 -11.91 0.67 -6.97
C TRP A 153 -12.81 1.43 -7.93
N HIS A 154 -13.73 2.21 -7.38
CA HIS A 154 -14.64 3.06 -8.15
C HIS A 154 -14.87 4.36 -7.38
N GLU A 155 -14.93 5.50 -8.08
CA GLU A 155 -15.06 6.83 -7.46
C GLU A 155 -16.36 7.03 -6.67
N ASP A 156 -17.40 6.28 -7.04
CA ASP A 156 -18.70 6.29 -6.36
C ASP A 156 -18.82 5.23 -5.27
N PHE A 157 -17.74 4.49 -4.96
CA PHE A 157 -17.77 3.56 -3.85
C PHE A 157 -17.84 4.30 -2.51
N VAL A 158 -18.92 4.07 -1.75
CA VAL A 158 -19.22 4.85 -0.53
C VAL A 158 -19.04 4.09 0.78
N LYS A 159 -19.04 2.75 0.74
CA LYS A 159 -18.99 1.91 1.95
C LYS A 159 -17.62 2.04 2.64
N PHE A 160 -17.56 1.69 3.93
CA PHE A 160 -16.30 1.52 4.67
C PHE A 160 -15.34 2.72 4.62
N ALA A 161 -15.90 3.93 4.62
CA ALA A 161 -15.18 5.19 4.48
C ALA A 161 -14.53 5.48 3.12
N ALA A 162 -14.81 4.68 2.09
CA ALA A 162 -14.35 4.92 0.71
C ALA A 162 -14.76 6.30 0.18
N SER A 163 -15.98 6.76 0.52
CA SER A 163 -16.45 8.08 0.10
C SER A 163 -15.54 9.22 0.61
N GLN A 164 -14.93 9.04 1.78
CA GLN A 164 -14.05 10.03 2.39
C GLN A 164 -12.70 10.06 1.66
N LEU A 165 -12.14 8.90 1.29
CA LEU A 165 -10.92 8.85 0.49
C LEU A 165 -11.14 9.42 -0.91
N ASN A 166 -12.23 9.05 -1.59
CA ASN A 166 -12.58 9.62 -2.89
C ASN A 166 -12.68 11.15 -2.85
N LYS A 167 -13.33 11.70 -1.81
CA LYS A 167 -13.40 13.17 -1.60
C LYS A 167 -12.02 13.80 -1.36
N ARG A 168 -11.18 13.19 -0.51
CA ARG A 168 -9.82 13.71 -0.23
C ARG A 168 -8.95 13.67 -1.48
N PHE A 169 -8.94 12.54 -2.18
CA PHE A 169 -8.19 12.36 -3.41
C PHE A 169 -8.63 13.36 -4.49
N LYS A 170 -9.94 13.50 -4.73
CA LYS A 170 -10.47 14.45 -5.71
C LYS A 170 -10.09 15.89 -5.40
N ARG A 171 -10.15 16.27 -4.11
CA ARG A 171 -9.76 17.61 -3.66
C ARG A 171 -8.27 17.89 -3.87
N ASN A 172 -7.41 16.90 -3.63
CA ASN A 172 -5.95 17.06 -3.66
C ASN A 172 -5.37 16.94 -5.09
N HIS A 173 -5.95 16.09 -5.93
CA HIS A 173 -5.42 15.76 -7.26
C HIS A 173 -6.31 16.22 -8.42
N ASN A 174 -7.50 16.76 -8.14
CA ASN A 174 -8.47 17.26 -9.14
C ASN A 174 -9.00 16.20 -10.14
N VAL A 175 -8.72 14.92 -9.91
CA VAL A 175 -9.17 13.77 -10.72
C VAL A 175 -9.93 12.76 -9.85
N ASN A 176 -10.74 11.93 -10.49
CA ASN A 176 -11.41 10.82 -9.79
C ASN A 176 -10.38 9.73 -9.49
N MET A 177 -10.54 9.06 -8.35
CA MET A 177 -9.64 7.99 -7.94
C MET A 177 -9.92 6.73 -8.76
N THR A 178 -8.90 6.22 -9.45
CA THR A 178 -8.97 4.98 -10.24
C THR A 178 -8.43 3.77 -9.46
N ASP A 179 -8.50 2.58 -10.06
CA ASP A 179 -7.82 1.37 -9.58
C ASP A 179 -6.35 1.63 -9.24
N ASP A 180 -5.60 2.18 -10.18
CA ASP A 180 -4.16 2.47 -10.03
C ASP A 180 -3.90 3.47 -8.89
N ALA A 181 -4.71 4.54 -8.79
CA ALA A 181 -4.60 5.50 -7.70
C ALA A 181 -4.90 4.86 -6.34
N TRP A 182 -5.90 3.97 -6.27
CA TRP A 182 -6.15 3.19 -5.07
C TRP A 182 -5.00 2.26 -4.73
N ALA A 183 -4.38 1.61 -5.71
CA ALA A 183 -3.22 0.76 -5.48
C ALA A 183 -2.02 1.55 -4.94
N GLY A 184 -1.77 2.73 -5.51
CA GLY A 184 -0.74 3.65 -5.02
C GLY A 184 -0.97 4.07 -3.57
N TRP A 185 -2.18 4.52 -3.23
CA TRP A 185 -2.55 4.89 -1.85
C TRP A 185 -2.45 3.70 -0.89
N ALA A 186 -3.00 2.55 -1.28
CA ALA A 186 -3.04 1.34 -0.46
C ALA A 186 -1.63 0.85 -0.11
N SER A 187 -0.70 0.86 -1.07
CA SER A 187 0.69 0.46 -0.82
C SER A 187 1.35 1.31 0.26
N VAL A 188 1.23 2.64 0.19
CA VAL A 188 1.81 3.56 1.17
C VAL A 188 1.13 3.40 2.53
N LYS A 189 -0.20 3.22 2.55
CA LYS A 189 -0.96 3.00 3.79
C LYS A 189 -0.57 1.71 4.49
N MET A 190 -0.41 0.60 3.77
CA MET A 190 0.08 -0.66 4.32
C MET A 190 1.48 -0.48 4.92
N ILE A 191 2.36 0.24 4.23
CA ILE A 191 3.73 0.51 4.72
C ILE A 191 3.69 1.35 5.99
N SER A 192 2.96 2.47 6.00
CA SER A 192 2.89 3.36 7.16
C SER A 192 2.30 2.66 8.39
N ASP A 193 1.25 1.87 8.19
CA ASP A 193 0.62 1.13 9.28
C ASP A 193 1.53 0.03 9.81
N THR A 194 2.29 -0.62 8.92
CA THR A 194 3.30 -1.61 9.32
C THR A 194 4.41 -0.94 10.12
N VAL A 195 4.99 0.18 9.65
CA VAL A 195 6.04 0.91 10.37
C VAL A 195 5.54 1.39 11.74
N ALA A 196 4.31 1.88 11.82
CA ALA A 196 3.69 2.28 13.09
C ALA A 196 3.50 1.11 14.06
N ARG A 197 3.27 -0.11 13.56
CA ARG A 197 3.10 -1.31 14.40
C ARG A 197 4.40 -1.95 14.82
N THR A 198 5.40 -1.96 13.94
CA THR A 198 6.69 -2.64 14.17
C THR A 198 7.75 -1.71 14.74
N GLU A 199 7.53 -0.39 14.69
CA GLU A 199 8.49 0.65 15.06
C GLU A 199 9.85 0.46 14.36
N SER A 200 9.80 0.00 13.10
CA SER A 200 10.99 -0.42 12.36
C SER A 200 10.91 0.00 10.89
N ILE A 201 12.00 0.58 10.40
CA ILE A 201 12.17 0.96 8.99
C ILE A 201 12.96 -0.09 8.18
N LYS A 202 13.39 -1.18 8.83
CA LYS A 202 14.16 -2.25 8.18
C LYS A 202 13.26 -2.98 7.19
N SER A 203 13.70 -3.10 5.95
CA SER A 203 12.96 -3.76 4.89
C SER A 203 12.59 -5.22 5.23
N THR A 204 13.46 -5.94 5.96
CA THR A 204 13.21 -7.31 6.43
C THR A 204 12.06 -7.40 7.42
N SER A 205 11.99 -6.47 8.37
CA SER A 205 10.92 -6.40 9.36
C SER A 205 9.59 -6.03 8.70
N LEU A 206 9.62 -5.11 7.74
CA LEU A 206 8.46 -4.76 6.93
C LEU A 206 7.96 -5.96 6.11
N LEU A 207 8.88 -6.66 5.43
CA LEU A 207 8.60 -7.84 4.62
C LEU A 207 7.94 -8.96 5.44
N GLU A 208 8.48 -9.25 6.62
CA GLU A 208 7.95 -10.28 7.52
C GLU A 208 6.52 -9.95 7.96
N HIS A 209 6.28 -8.72 8.43
CA HIS A 209 4.95 -8.30 8.86
C HIS A 209 3.93 -8.30 7.72
N LEU A 210 4.29 -7.78 6.55
CA LEU A 210 3.41 -7.76 5.38
C LEU A 210 2.96 -9.18 4.96
N LYS A 211 3.83 -10.17 5.12
CA LYS A 211 3.52 -11.57 4.77
C LYS A 211 2.66 -12.27 5.80
N ASN A 212 2.93 -12.04 7.08
CA ASN A 212 2.41 -12.90 8.14
C ASN A 212 1.28 -12.26 8.95
N ASP A 213 1.32 -10.94 9.12
CA ASP A 213 0.55 -10.23 10.14
C ASP A 213 -0.29 -9.07 9.58
N LEU A 214 -0.19 -8.79 8.28
CA LEU A 214 -0.94 -7.71 7.66
C LEU A 214 -2.44 -7.86 7.91
N SER A 215 -3.04 -6.79 8.42
CA SER A 215 -4.48 -6.60 8.50
C SER A 215 -4.80 -5.22 7.95
N PHE A 216 -5.27 -5.17 6.70
CA PHE A 216 -5.53 -3.93 5.98
C PHE A 216 -7.00 -3.84 5.58
N ASP A 217 -7.70 -2.78 5.99
CA ASP A 217 -9.12 -2.62 5.63
C ASP A 217 -9.33 -2.14 4.19
N GLY A 218 -8.34 -1.45 3.62
CA GLY A 218 -8.37 -0.91 2.26
C GLY A 218 -9.53 0.04 1.94
N GLN A 219 -10.27 0.47 2.96
CA GLN A 219 -11.60 1.08 2.86
C GLN A 219 -12.57 0.28 2.00
N LYS A 220 -12.45 -1.05 2.09
CA LYS A 220 -13.27 -2.04 1.39
C LYS A 220 -14.04 -2.95 2.35
N GLY A 221 -13.83 -2.78 3.66
CA GLY A 221 -14.61 -3.44 4.71
C GLY A 221 -14.11 -4.82 5.10
N ASP A 222 -13.75 -5.64 4.12
CA ASP A 222 -13.07 -6.91 4.38
C ASP A 222 -11.59 -6.70 4.71
N THR A 223 -11.09 -7.44 5.69
CA THR A 223 -9.67 -7.44 6.03
C THR A 223 -8.86 -8.10 4.92
N ALA A 224 -8.09 -7.29 4.21
CA ALA A 224 -7.16 -7.72 3.19
C ALA A 224 -5.83 -8.19 3.80
N THR A 225 -5.36 -9.33 3.31
CA THR A 225 -4.06 -9.93 3.65
C THR A 225 -3.39 -10.40 2.36
N PHE A 226 -2.07 -10.57 2.35
CA PHE A 226 -1.39 -11.17 1.20
C PHE A 226 -1.45 -12.70 1.24
N ARG A 227 -1.57 -13.30 0.06
CA ARG A 227 -1.40 -14.75 -0.14
C ARG A 227 0.08 -15.10 -0.31
N GLU A 228 0.39 -16.39 -0.27
CA GLU A 228 1.71 -16.92 -0.66
C GLU A 228 2.13 -16.48 -2.07
N THR A 229 1.16 -16.36 -2.99
CA THR A 229 1.37 -15.88 -4.36
C THR A 229 1.71 -14.38 -4.45
N GLY A 230 1.74 -13.68 -3.31
CA GLY A 230 1.88 -12.22 -3.26
C GLY A 230 0.61 -11.47 -3.67
N GLN A 231 -0.48 -12.15 -4.01
CA GLN A 231 -1.76 -11.50 -4.35
C GLN A 231 -2.45 -10.96 -3.09
N LEU A 232 -2.87 -9.69 -3.11
CA LEU A 232 -3.74 -9.14 -2.08
C LEU A 232 -5.13 -9.80 -2.15
N ARG A 233 -5.58 -10.38 -1.04
CA ARG A 233 -6.97 -10.85 -0.84
C ARG A 233 -7.84 -9.62 -0.67
N GLN A 234 -8.78 -9.41 -1.58
CA GLN A 234 -9.67 -8.24 -1.55
C GLN A 234 -10.94 -8.54 -2.32
N ILE A 235 -11.97 -7.74 -2.06
CA ILE A 235 -13.15 -7.71 -2.91
C ILE A 235 -12.85 -7.09 -4.27
N VAL A 236 -13.64 -7.46 -5.27
CA VAL A 236 -13.63 -6.89 -6.62
C VAL A 236 -14.99 -6.26 -6.88
N LEU A 237 -15.01 -5.00 -7.28
CA LEU A 237 -16.24 -4.29 -7.63
C LEU A 237 -16.70 -4.72 -9.02
N LEU A 238 -18.00 -4.94 -9.17
CA LEU A 238 -18.62 -5.25 -10.46
C LEU A 238 -19.43 -4.05 -10.92
N VAL A 239 -19.09 -3.53 -12.09
CA VAL A 239 -19.61 -2.27 -12.64
C VAL A 239 -20.30 -2.54 -13.97
N ASN A 240 -21.53 -2.06 -14.13
CA ASN A 240 -22.30 -2.24 -15.36
C ASN A 240 -21.88 -1.26 -16.48
N ASP A 241 -22.54 -1.34 -17.63
CA ASP A 241 -22.33 -0.47 -18.79
C ASP A 241 -22.68 1.01 -18.53
N LYS A 242 -23.50 1.29 -17.51
CA LYS A 242 -23.87 2.63 -17.05
C LYS A 242 -22.89 3.21 -16.02
N ASN A 243 -21.78 2.54 -15.75
CA ASN A 243 -20.79 2.92 -14.74
C ASN A 243 -21.36 2.93 -13.31
N GLU A 244 -22.27 2.00 -13.01
CA GLU A 244 -22.84 1.82 -11.68
C GLU A 244 -22.28 0.56 -11.03
N ILE A 245 -21.89 0.66 -9.75
CA ILE A 245 -21.48 -0.51 -8.95
C ILE A 245 -22.73 -1.34 -8.66
N VAL A 246 -22.82 -2.53 -9.27
CA VAL A 246 -23.98 -3.42 -9.14
C VAL A 246 -23.76 -4.55 -8.14
N ALA A 247 -22.51 -4.89 -7.84
CA ALA A 247 -22.16 -5.91 -6.85
C ALA A 247 -20.71 -5.80 -6.39
N GLU A 248 -20.41 -6.51 -5.30
CA GLU A 248 -19.06 -6.76 -4.77
C GLU A 248 -18.84 -8.27 -4.80
N ALA A 249 -17.82 -8.73 -5.52
CA ALA A 249 -17.37 -10.10 -5.49
C ALA A 249 -16.31 -10.26 -4.38
N PRO A 250 -16.29 -11.37 -3.62
CA PRO A 250 -17.12 -12.57 -3.78
C PRO A 250 -18.61 -12.33 -3.52
N LEU A 251 -19.48 -12.86 -4.39
CA LEU A 251 -20.91 -12.65 -4.21
C LEU A 251 -21.42 -13.38 -2.97
N ARG A 252 -22.43 -12.80 -2.31
CA ARG A 252 -23.08 -13.41 -1.16
C ARG A 252 -23.49 -14.86 -1.47
N GLY A 253 -23.06 -15.79 -0.61
CA GLY A 253 -23.32 -17.22 -0.71
C GLY A 253 -22.25 -18.04 -1.46
N VAL A 254 -21.23 -17.40 -2.04
CA VAL A 254 -20.08 -18.11 -2.61
C VAL A 254 -19.21 -18.66 -1.48
N LYS A 255 -18.81 -19.93 -1.57
CA LYS A 255 -17.95 -20.58 -0.57
C LYS A 255 -16.53 -20.01 -0.62
N ASN A 256 -15.78 -20.14 0.48
CA ASN A 256 -14.37 -19.74 0.62
C ASN A 256 -14.10 -18.23 0.60
N GLY A 257 -15.12 -17.36 0.62
CA GLY A 257 -14.95 -15.91 0.77
C GLY A 257 -13.98 -15.35 -0.27
N LEU A 258 -13.04 -14.49 0.16
CA LEU A 258 -12.04 -13.86 -0.73
C LEU A 258 -11.20 -14.88 -1.50
N ASP A 259 -11.03 -16.10 -0.99
CA ASP A 259 -10.28 -17.18 -1.64
C ASP A 259 -11.08 -17.93 -2.72
N SER A 260 -12.28 -17.44 -3.04
CA SER A 260 -12.99 -17.78 -4.28
C SER A 260 -12.54 -16.98 -5.50
N LEU A 261 -11.65 -16.00 -5.32
CA LEU A 261 -11.15 -15.13 -6.38
C LEU A 261 -9.64 -15.30 -6.57
N GLY A 262 -9.25 -15.69 -7.79
CA GLY A 262 -7.86 -15.85 -8.20
C GLY A 262 -7.22 -17.11 -7.65
N LYS A 263 -5.93 -17.29 -7.96
CA LYS A 263 -5.13 -18.40 -7.44
C LYS A 263 -4.79 -18.18 -5.97
N THR A 264 -4.94 -19.24 -5.18
CA THR A 264 -4.70 -19.20 -3.73
C THR A 264 -3.31 -19.67 -3.33
N THR A 265 -2.67 -20.50 -4.15
CA THR A 265 -1.38 -21.15 -3.85
C THR A 265 -0.38 -21.00 -5.00
N CYS A 266 0.88 -21.19 -4.66
CA CYS A 266 1.98 -21.34 -5.61
C CYS A 266 2.00 -22.76 -6.17
N GLN A 267 1.41 -22.96 -7.35
CA GLN A 267 1.42 -24.22 -8.10
C GLN A 267 1.62 -23.97 -9.59
#